data_AF-A0A9R1IW22-F1
#
_entry.id   AF-A0A9R1IW22-F1
#
_cell.length_a   1.000
_cell.length_b   1.000
_cell.length_c   1.000
_cell.angle_alpha   90.00
_cell.angle_beta   90.00
_cell.angle_gamma   90.00
#
_symmetry.space_group_name_H-M   'P 1'
#
loop_
_entity.id
_entity.type
_entity.pdbx_description
1 polymer ?
#
loop_
_entity_poly.entity_id
_entity_poly.type
_entity_poly.pdbx_seq_one_letter_code
_entity_poly.pdbx_strand_id
1 'polypeptide(L)'
;MAEPPAAACPTELELARAQCRSLHDRLAASPSLPRNPALRSLLRLVAAELRFLASSSHLLLTHPAVRSPSRLSPLPGVDFACAFRSRPAWVLLSARNPSGFQWVPRKGISSRVAAVLDAARSAPPATHPEKLLLAFARGVSADIVLGLADEFGAVEVDLLAEFVGESEDVEEEDGWVSVSFHPNEEMRSFRAFEIEVLDGGGEVLLPPPCRGVEEVEEGSGDQLGGWFADFMGKMRMNSMEMVNLDTTALIAIVSGISNGGVGKLMGAPEAESRARFKCNYKFVMDQAQSELQSPIFVELGKAVDGKKCIICEAVNSEFNEIVSMCGGPEEKTRASQLLKQLTIVPDSPSARMMDLPTTRKLAMKNKVVFGTGDHWRAPTLTANMGFVRAVSQSGMPLMTIEHRPRALIGL
;
A
#
# COMPACT_ATOMS: atom_id res chain seq x y z
N MET A 1 49.41 4.34 -1.99
CA MET A 1 48.36 5.17 -2.62
C MET A 1 47.03 4.60 -2.17
N ALA A 2 46.33 5.29 -1.28
CA ALA A 2 44.97 4.92 -0.91
C ALA A 2 44.03 5.38 -2.02
N GLU A 3 43.19 4.48 -2.53
CA GLU A 3 42.10 4.84 -3.43
C GLU A 3 41.12 5.77 -2.72
N PRO A 4 40.56 6.78 -3.41
CA PRO A 4 39.54 7.63 -2.82
C PRO A 4 38.25 6.82 -2.60
N PRO A 5 37.49 7.08 -1.54
CA PRO A 5 36.23 6.39 -1.31
C PRO A 5 35.25 6.71 -2.45
N ALA A 6 34.61 5.66 -2.99
CA ALA A 6 33.56 5.78 -3.99
C ALA A 6 32.47 6.74 -3.50
N ALA A 7 32.20 7.79 -4.27
CA ALA A 7 31.18 8.78 -3.93
C ALA A 7 29.80 8.10 -3.89
N ALA A 8 29.17 8.12 -2.72
CA ALA A 8 27.81 7.62 -2.55
C ALA A 8 26.86 8.35 -3.51
N CYS A 9 26.03 7.58 -4.21
CA CYS A 9 25.02 8.12 -5.12
C CYS A 9 24.03 8.99 -4.30
N PRO A 10 23.79 10.25 -4.69
CA PRO A 10 22.93 11.13 -3.91
C PRO A 10 21.51 10.57 -3.86
N THR A 11 20.91 10.58 -2.67
CA THR A 11 19.53 10.13 -2.46
C THR A 11 18.54 11.00 -3.26
N GLU A 12 17.36 10.47 -3.59
CA GLU A 12 16.31 11.23 -4.30
C GLU A 12 15.94 12.53 -3.58
N LEU A 13 16.01 12.53 -2.24
CA LEU A 13 15.82 13.74 -1.44
C LEU A 13 16.94 14.76 -1.63
N GLU A 14 18.20 14.33 -1.71
CA GLU A 14 19.32 15.21 -2.00
C GLU A 14 19.22 15.80 -3.40
N LEU A 15 18.75 15.01 -4.36
CA LEU A 15 18.45 15.48 -5.71
C LEU A 15 17.31 16.51 -5.71
N ALA A 16 16.21 16.25 -5.01
CA ALA A 16 15.09 17.19 -4.88
C ALA A 16 15.50 18.48 -4.14
N ARG A 17 16.31 18.37 -3.08
CA ARG A 17 16.90 19.52 -2.38
C ARG A 17 17.79 20.33 -3.32
N ALA A 18 18.65 19.66 -4.10
CA ALA A 18 19.53 20.32 -5.06
C ALA A 18 18.73 21.03 -6.17
N GLN A 19 17.67 20.41 -6.67
CA GLN A 19 16.75 21.01 -7.65
C GLN A 19 16.03 22.23 -7.09
N CYS A 20 15.50 22.16 -5.87
CA CYS A 20 14.85 23.30 -5.22
C CYS A 20 15.84 24.44 -4.93
N ARG A 21 17.09 24.14 -4.54
CA ARG A 21 18.15 25.15 -4.35
C ARG A 21 18.50 25.81 -5.67
N SER A 22 18.72 25.02 -6.72
CA SER A 22 18.97 25.52 -8.08
C SER A 22 17.82 26.38 -8.61
N LEU A 23 16.56 26.01 -8.33
CA LEU A 23 15.40 26.82 -8.70
C LEU A 23 15.35 28.13 -7.92
N HIS A 24 15.61 28.10 -6.61
CA HIS A 24 15.69 29.29 -5.77
C HIS A 24 16.75 30.27 -6.30
N ASP A 25 17.95 29.76 -6.58
CA ASP A 25 19.08 30.59 -7.02
C ASP A 25 18.82 31.17 -8.41
N ARG A 26 18.20 30.40 -9.33
CA ARG A 26 17.78 30.92 -10.64
C ARG A 26 16.71 32.01 -10.53
N LEU A 27 15.75 31.86 -9.61
CA LEU A 27 14.72 32.89 -9.38
C LEU A 27 15.32 34.15 -8.75
N ALA A 28 16.26 33.99 -7.81
CA ALA A 28 16.93 35.10 -7.13
C ALA A 28 17.91 35.87 -8.04
N ALA A 29 18.59 35.16 -8.95
CA ALA A 29 19.55 35.75 -9.90
C ALA A 29 18.88 36.28 -11.18
N SER A 30 17.57 36.11 -11.35
CA SER A 30 16.89 36.48 -12.59
C SER A 30 16.83 38.01 -12.76
N PRO A 31 17.39 38.56 -13.85
CA PRO A 31 17.46 40.01 -14.07
C PRO A 31 16.11 40.63 -14.48
N SER A 32 15.13 39.83 -14.89
CA SER A 32 13.82 40.28 -15.41
C SER A 32 12.70 40.27 -14.36
N LEU A 33 12.83 39.48 -13.29
CA LEU A 33 11.84 39.38 -12.21
C LEU A 33 11.92 40.41 -11.05
N PRO A 34 12.95 41.25 -10.83
CA PRO A 34 13.04 42.09 -9.61
C PRO A 34 11.90 43.11 -9.47
N ARG A 35 11.26 43.49 -10.58
CA ARG A 35 10.15 44.45 -10.62
C ARG A 35 8.77 43.79 -10.51
N ASN A 36 8.70 42.47 -10.49
CA ASN A 36 7.43 41.73 -10.45
C ASN A 36 7.09 41.33 -9.00
N PRO A 37 5.94 41.75 -8.44
CA PRO A 37 5.53 41.39 -7.08
C PRO A 37 5.40 39.87 -6.87
N ALA A 38 5.20 39.09 -7.93
CA ALA A 38 5.14 37.63 -7.89
C ALA A 38 6.48 36.98 -7.53
N LEU A 39 7.64 37.64 -7.76
CA LEU A 39 8.95 37.09 -7.44
C LEU A 39 9.09 36.80 -5.93
N ARG A 40 8.62 37.72 -5.08
CA ARG A 40 8.65 37.51 -3.61
C ARG A 40 7.80 36.31 -3.20
N SER A 41 6.64 36.13 -3.83
CA SER A 41 5.77 34.99 -3.56
C SER A 41 6.39 33.67 -4.02
N LEU A 42 7.00 33.64 -5.21
CA LEU A 42 7.70 32.47 -5.74
C LEU A 42 8.92 32.10 -4.89
N LEU A 43 9.74 33.07 -4.50
CA LEU A 43 10.87 32.83 -3.60
C LEU A 43 10.41 32.31 -2.24
N ARG A 44 9.30 32.84 -1.71
CA ARG A 44 8.70 32.32 -0.46
C ARG A 44 8.22 30.87 -0.59
N LEU A 45 7.60 30.51 -1.72
CA LEU A 45 7.15 29.15 -2.00
C LEU A 45 8.33 28.18 -2.10
N VAL A 46 9.35 28.52 -2.91
CA VAL A 46 10.54 27.67 -3.06
C VAL A 46 11.32 27.57 -1.74
N ALA A 47 11.42 28.65 -0.96
CA ALA A 47 12.04 28.61 0.36
C ALA A 47 11.22 27.79 1.38
N ALA A 48 9.90 27.72 1.23
CA ALA A 48 9.05 26.86 2.05
C ALA A 48 9.26 25.38 1.70
N GLU A 49 9.35 25.04 0.41
CA GLU A 49 9.70 23.69 -0.07
C GLU A 49 11.10 23.28 0.37
N LEU A 50 12.09 24.17 0.29
CA LEU A 50 13.43 23.89 0.80
C LEU A 50 13.46 23.60 2.30
N ARG A 51 12.69 24.35 3.09
CA ARG A 51 12.55 24.11 4.54
C ARG A 51 11.85 22.78 4.82
N PHE A 52 10.85 22.43 4.02
CA PHE A 52 10.13 21.16 4.12
C PHE A 52 11.05 19.97 3.82
N LEU A 53 11.79 20.03 2.71
CA LEU A 53 12.76 19.01 2.32
C LEU A 53 13.94 18.94 3.29
N ALA A 54 14.31 20.05 3.96
CA ALA A 54 15.39 20.11 4.96
C ALA A 54 14.97 19.61 6.35
N SER A 55 13.68 19.56 6.66
CA SER A 55 13.19 19.03 7.93
C SER A 55 13.36 17.51 8.00
N SER A 56 13.38 16.94 9.21
CA SER A 56 13.51 15.50 9.50
C SER A 56 12.32 14.64 9.00
N SER A 57 11.56 15.17 8.03
CA SER A 57 10.40 14.59 7.36
C SER A 57 10.75 13.52 6.33
N HIS A 58 12.04 13.29 6.05
CA HIS A 58 12.50 12.34 5.03
C HIS A 58 11.87 10.96 5.21
N LEU A 59 11.89 10.41 6.42
CA LEU A 59 11.38 9.05 6.67
C LEU A 59 9.90 8.92 6.31
N LEU A 60 9.09 9.91 6.69
CA LEU A 60 7.65 9.84 6.43
C LEU A 60 7.31 10.12 4.96
N LEU A 61 7.98 11.10 4.34
CA LEU A 61 7.72 11.46 2.95
C LEU A 61 8.23 10.42 1.96
N THR A 62 9.21 9.62 2.36
CA THR A 62 9.71 8.47 1.58
C THR A 62 9.03 7.16 1.97
N HIS A 63 8.12 7.18 2.95
CA HIS A 63 7.44 5.98 3.40
C HIS A 63 6.50 5.44 2.31
N PRO A 64 6.56 4.16 1.95
CA PRO A 64 5.78 3.58 0.85
C PRO A 64 4.25 3.65 1.08
N ALA A 65 3.83 3.72 2.35
CA ALA A 65 2.43 3.93 2.69
C ALA A 65 1.94 5.37 2.49
N VAL A 66 2.82 6.37 2.30
CA VAL A 66 2.47 7.78 2.09
C VAL A 66 2.57 8.11 0.59
N ARG A 67 1.46 8.49 -0.03
CA ARG A 67 1.39 8.88 -1.45
C ARG A 67 0.88 10.33 -1.60
N SER A 68 1.36 11.00 -2.64
CA SER A 68 0.88 12.33 -3.05
C SER A 68 0.82 13.39 -1.93
N PRO A 69 1.91 13.63 -1.18
CA PRO A 69 1.93 14.68 -0.16
C PRO A 69 1.68 16.05 -0.82
N SER A 70 0.71 16.80 -0.30
CA SER A 70 0.28 18.08 -0.84
C SER A 70 0.06 19.12 0.27
N ARG A 71 0.57 20.33 0.03
CA ARG A 71 0.34 21.54 0.85
C ARG A 71 -0.56 22.55 0.15
N LEU A 72 -1.19 22.17 -0.98
CA LEU A 72 -1.85 23.09 -1.90
C LEU A 72 -3.16 23.68 -1.38
N SER A 73 -3.68 23.20 -0.24
CA SER A 73 -4.80 23.80 0.48
C SER A 73 -4.36 24.30 1.87
N PRO A 74 -4.83 25.48 2.32
CA PRO A 74 -4.55 25.98 3.66
C PRO A 74 -5.33 25.17 4.69
N LEU A 75 -4.78 24.03 5.12
CA LEU A 75 -5.34 23.22 6.18
C LEU A 75 -4.89 23.77 7.54
N PRO A 76 -5.82 24.22 8.41
CA PRO A 76 -5.45 24.86 9.67
C PRO A 76 -4.74 23.88 10.60
N GLY A 77 -3.48 24.17 10.95
CA GLY A 77 -2.70 23.40 11.92
C GLY A 77 -2.07 22.09 11.42
N VAL A 78 -2.27 21.76 10.15
CA VAL A 78 -1.77 20.54 9.47
C VAL A 78 -0.52 20.87 8.66
N ASP A 79 0.44 19.94 8.61
CA ASP A 79 1.68 20.13 7.86
C ASP A 79 1.50 19.82 6.37
N PHE A 80 0.81 18.74 6.03
CA PHE A 80 0.42 18.39 4.66
C PHE A 80 -0.71 17.34 4.66
N ALA A 81 -1.39 17.19 3.53
CA ALA A 81 -2.32 16.09 3.28
C ALA A 81 -1.66 15.04 2.36
N CYS A 82 -2.03 13.78 2.49
CA CYS A 82 -1.54 12.69 1.65
C CYS A 82 -2.58 11.57 1.55
N ALA A 83 -2.31 10.56 0.73
CA ALA A 83 -2.97 9.27 0.86
C ALA A 83 -2.07 8.35 1.69
N PHE A 84 -2.51 7.99 2.91
CA PHE A 84 -1.81 7.07 3.79
C PHE A 84 -2.49 5.70 3.77
N ARG A 85 -1.77 4.64 3.36
CA ARG A 85 -2.32 3.29 3.12
C ARG A 85 -3.59 3.33 2.26
N SER A 86 -3.54 4.12 1.19
CA SER A 86 -4.63 4.34 0.23
C SER A 86 -5.89 5.02 0.80
N ARG A 87 -5.82 5.57 2.02
CA ARG A 87 -6.90 6.36 2.64
C ARG A 87 -6.47 7.84 2.75
N PRO A 88 -7.36 8.81 2.52
CA PRO A 88 -7.02 10.23 2.64
C PRO A 88 -6.64 10.54 4.08
N ALA A 89 -5.48 11.19 4.26
CA ALA A 89 -4.93 11.45 5.57
C ALA A 89 -4.36 12.87 5.68
N TRP A 90 -4.51 13.45 6.86
CA TRP A 90 -3.84 14.69 7.24
C TRP A 90 -2.66 14.36 8.15
N VAL A 91 -1.55 15.08 8.00
CA VAL A 91 -0.31 14.79 8.70
C VAL A 91 0.14 15.97 9.55
N LEU A 92 0.48 15.69 10.82
CA LEU A 92 1.27 16.58 11.66
C LEU A 92 2.69 16.04 11.83
N LEU A 93 3.67 16.89 11.57
CA LEU A 93 5.09 16.61 11.72
C LEU A 93 5.67 17.41 12.88
N SER A 94 6.31 16.72 13.83
CA SER A 94 7.17 17.34 14.82
C SER A 94 8.63 16.98 14.58
N ALA A 95 9.42 17.99 14.20
CA ALA A 95 10.88 17.88 14.12
C ALA A 95 11.57 18.14 15.47
N ARG A 96 10.83 18.57 16.50
CA ARG A 96 11.35 18.80 17.85
C ARG A 96 11.11 17.57 18.71
N ASN A 97 12.02 17.34 19.65
CA ASN A 97 11.88 16.31 20.66
C ASN A 97 10.99 16.83 21.81
N PRO A 98 9.76 16.34 21.99
CA PRO A 98 8.93 16.70 23.12
C PRO A 98 9.27 15.86 24.37
N SER A 99 10.36 15.08 24.37
CA SER A 99 10.80 14.23 25.50
C SER A 99 11.03 14.95 26.83
N GLY A 100 11.07 16.28 26.85
CA GLY A 100 11.11 17.12 28.07
C GLY A 100 9.76 17.70 28.49
N PHE A 101 8.66 17.37 27.82
CA PHE A 101 7.32 17.86 28.12
C PHE A 101 6.45 16.74 28.68
N GLN A 102 5.72 17.05 29.76
CA GLN A 102 4.67 16.18 30.29
C GLN A 102 3.40 16.31 29.46
N TRP A 103 2.63 15.22 29.36
CA TRP A 103 1.29 15.30 28.80
C TRP A 103 0.41 16.15 29.71
N VAL A 104 -0.16 17.21 29.15
CA VAL A 104 -1.13 18.05 29.84
C VAL A 104 -2.39 18.08 28.98
N PRO A 105 -3.49 17.44 29.41
CA PRO A 105 -4.74 17.43 28.67
C PRO A 105 -5.18 18.86 28.32
N ARG A 106 -5.65 19.05 27.09
CA ARG A 106 -6.14 20.34 26.56
C ARG A 106 -5.12 21.48 26.57
N LYS A 107 -3.82 21.19 26.67
CA LYS A 107 -2.72 22.15 26.51
C LYS A 107 -1.60 21.59 25.64
N GLY A 108 -0.79 22.49 25.07
CA GLY A 108 0.36 22.12 24.26
C GLY A 108 -0.01 21.22 23.08
N ILE A 109 0.57 20.01 23.06
CA ILE A 109 0.34 19.06 21.97
C ILE A 109 -1.09 18.51 21.96
N SER A 110 -1.70 18.25 23.12
CA SER A 110 -3.09 17.76 23.22
C SER A 110 -4.07 18.76 22.60
N SER A 111 -3.95 20.06 22.92
CA SER A 111 -4.79 21.10 22.30
C SER A 111 -4.58 21.24 20.78
N ARG A 112 -3.36 20.99 20.30
CA ARG A 112 -3.06 21.07 18.86
C ARG A 112 -3.68 19.88 18.11
N VAL A 113 -3.55 18.67 18.66
CA VAL A 113 -4.15 17.46 18.07
C VAL A 113 -5.67 17.55 18.09
N ALA A 114 -6.26 17.97 19.21
CA ALA A 114 -7.71 18.19 19.32
C ALA A 114 -8.25 19.17 18.27
N ALA A 115 -7.61 20.35 18.14
CA ALA A 115 -8.02 21.36 17.17
C ALA A 115 -7.95 20.87 15.72
N VAL A 116 -6.93 20.08 15.38
CA VAL A 116 -6.84 19.49 14.03
C VAL A 116 -7.86 18.37 13.82
N LEU A 117 -8.13 17.56 14.84
CA LEU A 117 -9.12 16.49 14.76
C LEU A 117 -10.55 17.06 14.59
N ASP A 118 -10.86 18.16 15.28
CA ASP A 118 -12.13 18.88 15.12
C ASP A 118 -12.22 19.53 13.74
N ALA A 119 -11.12 20.10 13.22
CA ALA A 119 -11.06 20.62 11.85
C ALA A 119 -11.19 19.52 10.79
N ALA A 120 -10.67 18.33 11.05
CA ALA A 120 -10.78 17.16 10.18
C ALA A 120 -12.22 16.67 10.09
N ARG A 121 -12.90 16.51 11.22
CA ARG A 121 -14.31 16.10 11.31
C ARG A 121 -15.27 17.11 10.68
N SER A 122 -14.91 18.38 10.67
CA SER A 122 -15.71 19.46 10.07
C SER A 122 -15.30 19.80 8.64
N ALA A 123 -14.34 19.07 8.05
CA ALA A 123 -13.84 19.33 6.72
C ALA A 123 -14.89 18.98 5.64
N PRO A 124 -14.96 19.76 4.54
CA PRO A 124 -15.85 19.44 3.44
C PRO A 124 -15.44 18.13 2.74
N PRO A 125 -16.37 17.43 2.06
CA PRO A 125 -16.11 16.11 1.45
C PRO A 125 -14.88 16.06 0.52
N ALA A 126 -14.55 17.17 -0.15
CA ALA A 126 -13.41 17.25 -1.04
C ALA A 126 -12.03 17.21 -0.33
N THR A 127 -11.98 17.54 0.97
CA THR A 127 -10.74 17.55 1.77
C THR A 127 -10.84 16.68 3.02
N HIS A 128 -11.94 15.97 3.19
CA HIS A 128 -12.23 15.15 4.36
C HIS A 128 -11.19 14.02 4.51
N PRO A 129 -10.39 14.00 5.59
CA PRO A 129 -9.48 12.90 5.85
C PRO A 129 -10.20 11.77 6.58
N GLU A 130 -9.83 10.55 6.28
CA GLU A 130 -10.24 9.38 7.06
C GLU A 130 -9.27 9.10 8.22
N LYS A 131 -8.04 9.63 8.13
CA LYS A 131 -6.97 9.40 9.09
C LYS A 131 -6.22 10.67 9.45
N LEU A 132 -5.78 10.74 10.70
CA LEU A 132 -4.81 11.72 11.17
C LEU A 132 -3.52 11.01 11.54
N LEU A 133 -2.41 11.42 10.94
CA LEU A 133 -1.09 10.84 11.16
C LEU A 133 -0.21 11.83 11.93
N LEU A 134 0.30 11.41 13.08
CA LEU A 134 1.23 12.18 13.90
C LEU A 134 2.61 11.55 13.77
N ALA A 135 3.62 12.30 13.32
CA ALA A 135 4.98 11.78 13.25
C ALA A 135 5.97 12.67 14.00
N PHE A 136 6.81 12.02 14.80
CA PHE A 136 7.78 12.64 15.69
C PHE A 136 9.18 12.17 15.31
N ALA A 137 9.93 13.06 14.66
CA ALA A 137 11.22 12.71 14.08
C ALA A 137 12.32 12.43 15.13
N ARG A 138 12.13 12.90 16.37
CA ARG A 138 13.08 12.70 17.48
C ARG A 138 12.44 11.97 18.67
N GLY A 139 11.37 11.22 18.40
CA GLY A 139 10.63 10.45 19.38
C GLY A 139 9.72 11.28 20.27
N VAL A 140 9.10 10.59 21.22
CA VAL A 140 8.18 11.12 22.23
C VAL A 140 8.39 10.37 23.56
N SER A 141 8.14 11.02 24.69
CA SER A 141 8.14 10.39 26.02
C SER A 141 6.95 9.44 26.18
N ALA A 142 7.05 8.46 27.09
CA ALA A 142 5.97 7.52 27.38
C ALA A 142 4.67 8.23 27.81
N ASP A 143 4.78 9.31 28.57
CA ASP A 143 3.62 10.12 29.00
C ASP A 143 2.83 10.67 27.81
N ILE A 144 3.51 11.10 26.74
CA ILE A 144 2.87 11.60 25.52
C ILE A 144 2.24 10.46 24.74
N VAL A 145 2.87 9.29 24.68
CA VAL A 145 2.32 8.09 24.02
C VAL A 145 1.01 7.68 24.68
N LEU A 146 1.01 7.55 26.02
CA LEU A 146 -0.17 7.20 26.80
C LEU A 146 -1.26 8.26 26.62
N GLY A 147 -0.92 9.54 26.72
CA GLY A 147 -1.89 10.62 26.54
C GLY A 147 -2.53 10.65 25.14
N LEU A 148 -1.76 10.37 24.08
CA LEU A 148 -2.28 10.27 22.72
C LEU A 148 -3.23 9.07 22.57
N ALA A 149 -2.89 7.93 23.16
CA ALA A 149 -3.74 6.74 23.15
C ALA A 149 -5.04 6.97 23.95
N ASP A 150 -4.93 7.50 25.17
CA ASP A 150 -6.06 7.67 26.10
C ASP A 150 -7.03 8.77 25.66
N GLU A 151 -6.54 9.92 25.18
CA GLU A 151 -7.40 11.07 24.83
C GLU A 151 -7.93 11.00 23.39
N PHE A 152 -7.17 10.39 22.46
CA PHE A 152 -7.49 10.43 21.03
C PHE A 152 -7.56 9.05 20.37
N GLY A 153 -7.35 7.94 21.10
CA GLY A 153 -7.35 6.60 20.53
C GLY A 153 -6.19 6.35 19.56
N ALA A 154 -5.08 7.08 19.71
CA ALA A 154 -3.94 6.97 18.81
C ALA A 154 -3.25 5.60 18.92
N VAL A 155 -3.00 4.96 17.79
CA VAL A 155 -2.29 3.68 17.69
C VAL A 155 -0.88 3.93 17.16
N GLU A 156 0.14 3.43 17.85
CA GLU A 156 1.53 3.53 17.38
C GLU A 156 1.73 2.66 16.13
N VAL A 157 2.39 3.21 15.13
CA VAL A 157 2.69 2.53 13.86
C VAL A 157 4.19 2.47 13.67
N ASP A 158 4.72 1.25 13.53
CA ASP A 158 6.13 1.03 13.21
C ASP A 158 6.37 1.16 11.70
N LEU A 159 6.52 2.41 11.26
CA LEU A 159 6.86 2.74 9.87
C LEU A 159 8.29 2.30 9.48
N LEU A 160 9.14 1.87 10.42
CA LEU A 160 10.50 1.40 10.14
C LEU A 160 10.51 -0.11 9.87
N ALA A 161 9.74 -0.89 10.61
CA ALA A 161 9.54 -2.31 10.33
C ALA A 161 8.91 -2.53 8.94
N GLU A 162 8.04 -1.61 8.49
CA GLU A 162 7.46 -1.63 7.14
C GLU A 162 8.46 -1.25 6.02
N PHE A 163 9.60 -0.64 6.36
CA PHE A 163 10.67 -0.25 5.42
C PHE A 163 11.60 -1.42 5.08
N VAL A 164 11.83 -2.31 6.04
CA VAL A 164 12.67 -3.50 5.89
C VAL A 164 11.77 -4.67 5.54
N GLY A 165 11.41 -4.79 4.27
CA GLY A 165 10.95 -6.08 3.76
C GLY A 165 12.06 -7.09 4.02
N GLU A 166 11.75 -8.16 4.77
CA GLU A 166 12.66 -9.26 5.10
C GLU A 166 13.53 -9.59 3.88
N SER A 167 14.79 -9.17 3.90
CA SER A 167 15.80 -9.77 3.07
C SER A 167 16.03 -11.15 3.66
N GLU A 168 15.39 -12.16 3.07
CA GLU A 168 15.93 -13.51 3.20
C GLU A 168 17.40 -13.42 2.80
N ASP A 169 18.27 -13.76 3.76
CA ASP A 169 19.69 -13.96 3.57
C ASP A 169 19.87 -15.08 2.55
N VAL A 170 19.85 -14.72 1.27
CA VAL A 170 20.32 -15.58 0.19
C VAL A 170 21.83 -15.43 0.19
N GLU A 171 22.50 -16.52 0.53
CA GLU A 171 23.94 -16.68 0.57
C GLU A 171 24.64 -15.99 -0.60
N GLU A 172 25.76 -15.36 -0.25
CA GLU A 172 26.65 -14.62 -1.12
C GLU A 172 27.08 -15.46 -2.32
N GLU A 173 26.66 -15.07 -3.53
CA GLU A 173 27.47 -15.26 -4.74
C GLU A 173 27.34 -14.03 -5.63
N ASP A 174 28.51 -13.53 -6.03
CA ASP A 174 28.79 -12.40 -6.93
C ASP A 174 28.58 -10.96 -6.41
N GLY A 175 29.55 -10.51 -5.60
CA GLY A 175 30.31 -9.29 -5.92
C GLY A 175 29.61 -7.91 -5.90
N TRP A 176 28.48 -7.74 -5.22
CA TRP A 176 27.88 -6.40 -5.01
C TRP A 176 27.87 -6.01 -3.54
N VAL A 177 28.29 -4.77 -3.27
CA VAL A 177 28.28 -4.16 -1.94
C VAL A 177 26.86 -4.20 -1.36
N SER A 178 26.69 -4.96 -0.28
CA SER A 178 25.54 -4.86 0.61
C SER A 178 25.41 -3.42 1.09
N VAL A 179 24.46 -2.66 0.52
CA VAL A 179 24.02 -1.40 1.10
C VAL A 179 23.10 -1.76 2.27
N SER A 180 23.72 -2.13 3.38
CA SER A 180 23.05 -2.17 4.66
C SER A 180 22.67 -0.74 5.02
N PHE A 181 21.36 -0.47 5.15
CA PHE A 181 20.91 0.76 5.79
C PHE A 181 21.23 0.62 7.28
N HIS A 182 22.38 1.12 7.71
CA HIS A 182 22.65 1.27 9.14
C HIS A 182 21.70 2.35 9.67
N PRO A 183 20.71 2.03 10.51
CA PRO A 183 19.82 3.03 11.07
C PRO A 183 20.66 3.98 11.94
N ASN A 184 20.81 5.22 11.49
CA ASN A 184 21.44 6.27 12.28
C ASN A 184 20.65 6.46 13.58
N GLU A 185 21.28 6.90 14.68
CA GLU A 185 20.61 7.01 15.99
C GLU A 185 19.31 7.84 15.95
N GLU A 186 19.25 8.86 15.09
CA GLU A 186 18.04 9.67 14.88
C GLU A 186 16.87 8.85 14.30
N MET A 187 17.15 7.85 13.46
CA MET A 187 16.13 7.00 12.83
C MET A 187 15.50 6.04 13.83
N ARG A 188 16.26 5.53 14.81
CA ARG A 188 15.74 4.69 15.92
C ARG A 188 14.80 5.44 16.87
N SER A 189 14.89 6.77 16.88
CA SER A 189 14.04 7.60 17.75
C SER A 189 12.72 7.98 17.10
N PHE A 190 12.55 7.79 15.79
CA PHE A 190 11.32 8.16 15.10
C PHE A 190 10.13 7.37 15.65
N ARG A 191 9.01 8.06 15.92
CA ARG A 191 7.73 7.43 16.27
C ARG A 191 6.59 8.04 15.47
N ALA A 192 5.65 7.20 15.02
CA ALA A 192 4.45 7.63 14.33
C ALA A 192 3.20 7.04 14.96
N PHE A 193 2.11 7.79 14.92
CA PHE A 193 0.83 7.42 15.51
C PHE A 193 -0.30 7.71 14.53
N GLU A 194 -1.22 6.77 14.42
CA GLU A 194 -2.41 6.84 13.58
C GLU A 194 -3.66 7.05 14.45
N ILE A 195 -4.52 7.99 14.05
CA ILE A 195 -5.83 8.24 14.67
C ILE A 195 -6.90 8.16 13.58
N GLU A 196 -7.98 7.43 13.82
CA GLU A 196 -9.13 7.39 12.91
C GLU A 196 -10.02 8.63 13.08
N VAL A 197 -10.41 9.24 11.97
CA VAL A 197 -11.34 10.37 11.96
C VAL A 197 -12.76 9.79 11.83
N LEU A 198 -13.42 9.62 12.98
CA LEU A 198 -14.82 9.17 13.03
C LEU A 198 -15.76 10.36 12.83
N ASP A 199 -16.73 10.21 11.91
CA ASP A 199 -17.78 11.20 11.66
C ASP A 199 -18.67 11.37 12.89
N GLY A 200 -18.63 12.56 13.48
CA GLY A 200 -19.50 12.94 14.58
C GLY A 200 -20.91 13.25 14.08
N GLY A 201 -21.76 12.23 13.93
CA GLY A 201 -23.20 12.40 13.78
C GLY A 201 -23.85 11.59 12.68
N GLY A 202 -24.26 10.37 13.02
CA GLY A 202 -25.22 9.58 12.27
C GLY A 202 -25.63 8.39 13.12
N GLU A 203 -26.88 8.37 13.58
CA GLU A 203 -27.48 7.20 14.23
C GLU A 203 -27.19 5.97 13.38
N VAL A 204 -26.48 5.01 13.97
CA VAL A 204 -26.32 3.68 13.41
C VAL A 204 -27.69 3.01 13.47
N LEU A 205 -28.45 3.16 12.39
CA LEU A 205 -29.54 2.26 12.06
C LEU A 205 -28.92 0.88 11.86
N LEU A 206 -28.93 0.09 12.94
CA LEU A 206 -28.61 -1.33 12.89
C LEU A 206 -29.48 -1.97 11.80
N PRO A 207 -28.91 -2.77 10.88
CA PRO A 207 -29.72 -3.57 9.98
C PRO A 207 -30.55 -4.55 10.83
N PRO A 208 -31.78 -4.89 10.40
CA PRO A 208 -32.65 -5.76 11.18
C PRO A 208 -32.00 -7.15 11.33
N PRO A 209 -32.25 -7.86 12.43
CA PRO A 209 -31.71 -9.20 12.62
C PRO A 209 -32.26 -10.12 11.52
N CYS A 210 -31.36 -10.66 10.70
CA CYS A 210 -31.71 -11.71 9.76
C CYS A 210 -32.24 -12.91 10.56
N ARG A 211 -33.51 -13.24 10.33
CA ARG A 211 -34.19 -14.42 10.86
C ARG A 211 -33.44 -15.68 10.43
N GLY A 212 -33.41 -16.64 11.36
CA GLY A 212 -32.65 -17.89 11.25
C GLY A 212 -32.87 -18.63 9.94
N VAL A 213 -31.79 -19.20 9.44
CA VAL A 213 -31.84 -20.24 8.43
C VAL A 213 -31.79 -21.56 9.20
N GLU A 214 -32.89 -22.28 9.12
CA GLU A 214 -33.04 -23.65 9.61
C GLU A 214 -32.06 -24.59 8.90
N GLU A 215 -31.54 -25.55 9.66
CA GLU A 215 -30.82 -26.71 9.14
C GLU A 215 -31.75 -27.51 8.21
N VAL A 216 -31.31 -27.79 6.97
CA VAL A 216 -31.85 -28.91 6.19
C VAL A 216 -30.70 -29.63 5.49
N GLU A 217 -30.83 -30.95 5.57
CA GLU A 217 -29.91 -32.04 5.29
C GLU A 217 -29.41 -32.18 3.85
N GLU A 218 -28.40 -33.05 3.75
CA GLU A 218 -27.70 -33.56 2.58
C GLU A 218 -28.58 -33.90 1.36
N GLY A 219 -28.10 -33.47 0.19
CA GLY A 219 -28.57 -33.91 -1.11
C GLY A 219 -27.49 -33.72 -2.17
N SER A 220 -26.92 -34.82 -2.65
CA SER A 220 -25.95 -34.88 -3.73
C SER A 220 -26.47 -34.26 -5.04
N GLY A 221 -25.81 -33.23 -5.55
CA GLY A 221 -26.10 -32.66 -6.87
C GLY A 221 -25.33 -31.36 -7.17
N ASP A 222 -24.37 -31.47 -8.08
CA ASP A 222 -23.55 -30.46 -8.78
C ASP A 222 -24.14 -29.03 -8.91
N GLN A 223 -24.06 -28.21 -7.86
CA GLN A 223 -24.33 -26.77 -7.92
C GLN A 223 -23.28 -25.98 -7.15
N LEU A 224 -22.36 -25.37 -7.90
CA LEU A 224 -21.36 -24.43 -7.38
C LEU A 224 -22.00 -23.05 -7.10
N GLY A 225 -23.05 -23.02 -6.27
CA GLY A 225 -23.61 -21.79 -5.73
C GLY A 225 -22.67 -21.20 -4.69
N GLY A 226 -22.29 -19.93 -4.81
CA GLY A 226 -21.41 -19.28 -3.85
C GLY A 226 -20.73 -18.01 -4.37
N TRP A 227 -19.93 -17.38 -3.51
CA TRP A 227 -19.28 -16.08 -3.76
C TRP A 227 -18.41 -16.06 -5.03
N PHE A 228 -17.84 -17.20 -5.40
CA PHE A 228 -17.09 -17.38 -6.65
C PHE A 228 -17.94 -17.17 -7.90
N ALA A 229 -19.13 -17.79 -7.95
CA ALA A 229 -20.02 -17.68 -9.10
C ALA A 229 -20.57 -16.26 -9.23
N ASP A 230 -20.95 -15.64 -8.11
CA ASP A 230 -21.37 -14.24 -8.05
C ASP A 230 -20.25 -13.30 -8.52
N PHE A 231 -19.01 -13.57 -8.11
CA PHE A 231 -17.84 -12.83 -8.58
C PHE A 231 -17.64 -13.00 -10.09
N MET A 232 -17.72 -14.22 -10.61
CA MET A 232 -17.60 -14.47 -12.05
C MET A 232 -18.67 -13.72 -12.86
N GLY A 233 -19.89 -13.60 -12.33
CA GLY A 233 -20.98 -12.85 -12.95
C GLY A 233 -20.73 -11.34 -13.11
N LYS A 234 -19.74 -10.78 -12.40
CA LYS A 234 -19.34 -9.37 -12.52
C LYS A 234 -18.47 -9.09 -13.75
N MET A 235 -17.77 -10.10 -14.27
CA MET A 235 -16.90 -9.95 -15.45
C MET A 235 -17.73 -9.88 -16.74
N ARG A 236 -17.30 -9.07 -17.71
CA ARG A 236 -17.95 -8.94 -19.02
C ARG A 236 -16.97 -9.03 -20.18
N MET A 237 -16.97 -10.16 -20.88
CA MET A 237 -16.05 -10.44 -21.99
C MET A 237 -16.15 -9.44 -23.17
N ASN A 238 -17.32 -8.82 -23.35
CA ASN A 238 -17.60 -7.88 -24.43
C ASN A 238 -17.41 -6.40 -24.04
N SER A 239 -16.85 -6.13 -22.85
CA SER A 239 -16.59 -4.77 -22.40
C SER A 239 -15.38 -4.16 -23.12
N MET A 240 -15.42 -2.84 -23.35
CA MET A 240 -14.26 -2.07 -23.83
C MET A 240 -13.29 -1.72 -22.69
N GLU A 241 -13.78 -1.65 -21.45
CA GLU A 241 -12.91 -1.46 -20.28
C GLU A 241 -12.25 -2.78 -19.90
N MET A 242 -10.93 -2.74 -19.73
CA MET A 242 -10.12 -3.92 -19.46
C MET A 242 -9.42 -3.83 -18.11
N VAL A 243 -9.20 -4.98 -17.47
CA VAL A 243 -8.33 -5.14 -16.30
C VAL A 243 -7.38 -6.27 -16.59
N ASN A 244 -6.08 -6.02 -16.39
CA ASN A 244 -5.06 -7.06 -16.48
C ASN A 244 -4.93 -7.74 -15.11
N LEU A 245 -5.13 -9.06 -15.05
CA LEU A 245 -4.98 -9.82 -13.81
C LEU A 245 -3.58 -10.41 -13.77
N ASP A 246 -2.82 -10.12 -12.71
CA ASP A 246 -1.57 -10.82 -12.48
C ASP A 246 -1.79 -12.20 -11.84
N THR A 247 -0.72 -12.97 -11.71
CA THR A 247 -0.77 -14.31 -11.08
C THR A 247 -1.33 -14.25 -9.66
N THR A 248 -1.00 -13.21 -8.88
CA THR A 248 -1.47 -13.08 -7.49
C THR A 248 -2.98 -12.83 -7.41
N ALA A 249 -3.55 -12.10 -8.36
CA ALA A 249 -4.99 -11.89 -8.47
C ALA A 249 -5.71 -13.19 -8.82
N LEU A 250 -5.19 -13.98 -9.76
CA LEU A 250 -5.77 -15.28 -10.10
C LEU A 250 -5.77 -16.22 -8.90
N ILE A 251 -4.64 -16.29 -8.17
CA ILE A 251 -4.53 -17.08 -6.94
C ILE A 251 -5.53 -16.61 -5.88
N ALA A 252 -5.68 -15.30 -5.71
CA ALA A 252 -6.64 -14.75 -4.76
C ALA A 252 -8.09 -15.07 -5.11
N ILE A 253 -8.44 -15.10 -6.39
CA ILE A 253 -9.80 -15.45 -6.85
C ILE A 253 -10.12 -16.92 -6.57
N VAL A 254 -9.17 -17.85 -6.79
CA VAL A 254 -9.45 -19.30 -6.68
C VAL A 254 -9.09 -19.91 -5.34
N SER A 255 -8.33 -19.20 -4.51
CA SER A 255 -7.88 -19.65 -3.19
C SER A 255 -9.02 -20.17 -2.32
N GLY A 256 -8.79 -21.29 -1.63
CA GLY A 256 -9.72 -21.78 -0.62
C GLY A 256 -10.00 -20.76 0.49
N ILE A 257 -9.05 -19.85 0.80
CA ILE A 257 -9.26 -18.78 1.80
C ILE A 257 -10.43 -17.90 1.36
N SER A 258 -10.38 -17.37 0.14
CA SER A 258 -11.39 -16.47 -0.41
C SER A 258 -12.75 -17.13 -0.65
N ASN A 259 -12.77 -18.47 -0.71
CA ASN A 259 -13.93 -19.26 -1.12
C ASN A 259 -14.50 -20.10 0.04
N GLY A 260 -14.46 -19.57 1.27
CA GLY A 260 -15.12 -20.17 2.44
C GLY A 260 -14.33 -21.29 3.15
N GLY A 261 -13.11 -21.59 2.70
CA GLY A 261 -12.23 -22.60 3.30
C GLY A 261 -11.61 -22.20 4.63
N VAL A 262 -11.79 -20.95 5.09
CA VAL A 262 -11.22 -20.46 6.36
C VAL A 262 -11.68 -21.28 7.56
N GLY A 263 -12.95 -21.70 7.61
CA GLY A 263 -13.47 -22.53 8.70
C GLY A 263 -12.76 -23.89 8.78
N LYS A 264 -12.58 -24.56 7.63
CA LYS A 264 -11.83 -25.84 7.54
C LYS A 264 -10.36 -25.64 7.94
N LEU A 265 -9.74 -24.56 7.48
CA LEU A 265 -8.35 -24.23 7.79
C LEU A 265 -8.11 -23.96 9.29
N MET A 266 -8.99 -23.17 9.91
CA MET A 266 -8.90 -22.77 11.32
C MET A 266 -9.33 -23.88 12.28
N GLY A 267 -10.17 -24.81 11.83
CA GLY A 267 -10.59 -25.98 12.60
C GLY A 267 -9.56 -27.12 12.61
N ALA A 268 -8.59 -27.11 11.70
CA ALA A 268 -7.54 -28.13 11.66
C ALA A 268 -6.58 -27.99 12.85
N PRO A 269 -6.10 -29.09 13.45
CA PRO A 269 -5.10 -29.03 14.52
C PRO A 269 -3.88 -28.21 14.11
N GLU A 270 -3.40 -27.33 15.00
CA GLU A 270 -2.27 -26.44 14.71
C GLU A 270 -1.02 -27.20 14.23
N ALA A 271 -0.75 -28.37 14.80
CA ALA A 271 0.36 -29.23 14.40
C ALA A 271 0.28 -29.66 12.92
N GLU A 272 -0.92 -29.96 12.42
CA GLU A 272 -1.17 -30.33 11.03
C GLU A 272 -0.95 -29.13 10.10
N SER A 273 -1.53 -27.98 10.46
CA SER A 273 -1.38 -26.73 9.70
C SER A 273 0.08 -26.26 9.66
N ARG A 274 0.84 -26.39 10.75
CA ARG A 274 2.28 -26.11 10.78
C ARG A 274 3.08 -27.09 9.95
N ALA A 275 2.76 -28.38 9.97
CA ALA A 275 3.43 -29.38 9.14
C ALA A 275 3.20 -29.09 7.65
N ARG A 276 1.97 -28.66 7.30
CA ARG A 276 1.57 -28.35 5.92
C ARG A 276 2.22 -27.08 5.39
N PHE A 277 2.14 -25.98 6.13
CA PHE A 277 2.58 -24.67 5.68
C PHE A 277 4.01 -24.30 6.11
N LYS A 278 4.63 -25.08 7.00
CA LYS A 278 6.01 -24.89 7.48
C LYS A 278 6.26 -23.45 7.96
N CYS A 279 7.30 -22.78 7.46
CA CYS A 279 7.61 -21.39 7.76
C CYS A 279 6.50 -20.41 7.33
N ASN A 280 5.65 -20.78 6.37
CA ASN A 280 4.55 -19.95 5.88
C ASN A 280 3.29 -20.02 6.75
N TYR A 281 3.27 -20.84 7.81
CA TYR A 281 2.09 -21.02 8.66
C TYR A 281 1.50 -19.68 9.14
N LYS A 282 2.32 -18.81 9.73
CA LYS A 282 1.86 -17.51 10.22
C LYS A 282 1.26 -16.65 9.10
N PHE A 283 1.92 -16.60 7.96
CA PHE A 283 1.47 -15.83 6.79
C PHE A 283 0.11 -16.31 6.27
N VAL A 284 -0.10 -17.63 6.17
CA VAL A 284 -1.37 -18.22 5.74
C VAL A 284 -2.48 -17.94 6.75
N MET A 285 -2.20 -18.06 8.05
CA MET A 285 -3.19 -17.77 9.10
C MET A 285 -3.57 -16.29 9.16
N ASP A 286 -2.60 -15.38 9.00
CA ASP A 286 -2.85 -13.93 8.95
C ASP A 286 -3.74 -13.55 7.75
N GLN A 287 -3.57 -14.22 6.60
CA GLN A 287 -4.45 -14.03 5.44
C GLN A 287 -5.88 -14.54 5.67
N ALA A 288 -6.02 -15.69 6.33
CA ALA A 288 -7.32 -16.24 6.66
C ALA A 288 -8.08 -15.36 7.67
N GLN A 289 -7.38 -14.82 8.68
CA GLN A 289 -7.94 -13.81 9.58
C GLN A 289 -8.34 -12.54 8.84
N SER A 290 -7.51 -12.10 7.88
CA SER A 290 -7.82 -10.95 7.03
C SER A 290 -9.08 -11.16 6.18
N GLU A 291 -9.34 -12.38 5.73
CA GLU A 291 -10.55 -12.71 4.96
C GLU A 291 -11.82 -12.65 5.81
N LEU A 292 -11.76 -13.13 7.06
CA LEU A 292 -12.89 -13.04 8.00
C LEU A 292 -13.27 -11.59 8.32
N GLN A 293 -12.28 -10.71 8.42
CA GLN A 293 -12.50 -9.29 8.71
C GLN A 293 -12.98 -8.51 7.48
N SER A 294 -12.42 -8.83 6.32
CA SER A 294 -12.72 -8.13 5.08
C SER A 294 -12.66 -9.12 3.92
N PRO A 295 -13.82 -9.57 3.41
CA PRO A 295 -13.89 -10.48 2.28
C PRO A 295 -13.25 -9.91 1.01
N ILE A 296 -12.32 -10.64 0.41
CA ILE A 296 -11.56 -10.14 -0.74
C ILE A 296 -12.42 -9.99 -2.01
N PHE A 297 -13.50 -10.77 -2.15
CA PHE A 297 -14.42 -10.63 -3.30
C PHE A 297 -15.17 -9.30 -3.34
N VAL A 298 -15.27 -8.57 -2.22
CA VAL A 298 -15.81 -7.20 -2.23
C VAL A 298 -14.84 -6.26 -2.93
N GLU A 299 -13.55 -6.40 -2.65
CA GLU A 299 -12.45 -5.60 -3.22
C GLU A 299 -12.22 -5.96 -4.70
N LEU A 300 -11.99 -7.24 -5.00
CA LEU A 300 -11.78 -7.72 -6.37
C LEU A 300 -13.03 -7.47 -7.23
N GLY A 301 -14.22 -7.65 -6.65
CA GLY A 301 -15.48 -7.41 -7.34
C GLY A 301 -15.58 -5.99 -7.88
N LYS A 302 -15.23 -4.97 -7.08
CA LYS A 302 -15.19 -3.57 -7.53
C LYS A 302 -14.19 -3.34 -8.66
N ALA A 303 -13.06 -4.06 -8.64
CA ALA A 303 -12.03 -3.92 -9.66
C ALA A 303 -12.52 -4.41 -11.03
N VAL A 304 -13.23 -5.54 -11.07
CA VAL A 304 -13.60 -6.25 -12.31
C VAL A 304 -15.03 -6.01 -12.80
N ASP A 305 -15.90 -5.39 -11.99
CA ASP A 305 -17.32 -5.24 -12.31
C ASP A 305 -17.55 -4.49 -13.63
N GLY A 306 -18.25 -5.15 -14.55
CA GLY A 306 -18.54 -4.64 -15.89
C GLY A 306 -17.35 -4.64 -16.85
N LYS A 307 -16.19 -5.16 -16.47
CA LYS A 307 -14.95 -5.09 -17.26
C LYS A 307 -14.56 -6.44 -17.85
N LYS A 308 -13.78 -6.36 -18.93
CA LYS A 308 -13.14 -7.51 -19.56
C LYS A 308 -11.82 -7.80 -18.85
N CYS A 309 -11.69 -8.99 -18.28
CA CYS A 309 -10.45 -9.41 -17.65
C CYS A 309 -9.52 -10.08 -18.66
N ILE A 310 -8.27 -9.61 -18.72
CA ILE A 310 -7.22 -10.15 -19.58
C ILE A 310 -6.07 -10.70 -18.73
N ILE A 311 -5.37 -11.70 -19.25
CA ILE A 311 -4.11 -12.21 -18.70
C ILE A 311 -3.13 -12.46 -19.83
N CYS A 312 -1.83 -12.30 -19.59
CA CYS A 312 -0.82 -12.64 -20.59
C CYS A 312 -0.45 -14.15 -20.53
N GLU A 313 0.23 -14.65 -21.56
CA GLU A 313 0.64 -16.06 -21.67
C GLU A 313 1.54 -16.50 -20.51
N ALA A 314 2.45 -15.62 -20.07
CA ALA A 314 3.29 -15.88 -18.90
C ALA A 314 2.45 -16.07 -17.61
N VAL A 315 1.43 -15.23 -17.38
CA VAL A 315 0.53 -15.37 -16.21
C VAL A 315 -0.27 -16.67 -16.31
N ASN A 316 -0.81 -16.99 -17.49
CA ASN A 316 -1.55 -18.24 -17.68
C ASN A 316 -0.68 -19.46 -17.37
N SER A 317 0.59 -19.46 -17.80
CA SER A 317 1.52 -20.55 -17.56
C SER A 317 1.89 -20.66 -16.07
N GLU A 318 2.32 -19.55 -15.44
CA GLU A 318 2.71 -19.50 -14.02
C GLU A 318 1.53 -19.90 -13.12
N PHE A 319 0.31 -19.42 -13.42
CA PHE A 319 -0.88 -19.76 -12.66
C PHE A 319 -1.22 -21.26 -12.74
N ASN A 320 -1.18 -21.87 -13.93
CA ASN A 320 -1.45 -23.30 -14.08
C ASN A 320 -0.39 -24.15 -13.35
N GLU A 321 0.88 -23.74 -13.37
CA GLU A 321 1.94 -24.41 -12.61
C GLU A 321 1.69 -24.36 -11.10
N ILE A 322 1.39 -23.17 -10.56
CA ILE A 322 1.11 -23.00 -9.13
C ILE A 322 -0.13 -23.82 -8.71
N VAL A 323 -1.21 -23.76 -9.48
CA VAL A 323 -2.43 -24.52 -9.18
C VAL A 323 -2.18 -26.03 -9.29
N SER A 324 -1.36 -26.48 -10.23
CA SER A 324 -0.98 -27.89 -10.35
C SER A 324 -0.23 -28.38 -9.11
N MET A 325 0.77 -27.61 -8.67
CA MET A 325 1.65 -27.96 -7.54
C MET A 325 0.98 -27.81 -6.17
N CYS A 326 0.22 -26.73 -5.95
CA CYS A 326 -0.26 -26.33 -4.63
C CYS A 326 -1.78 -26.46 -4.46
N GLY A 327 -2.54 -26.50 -5.57
CA GLY A 327 -4.00 -26.45 -5.55
C GLY A 327 -4.67 -27.76 -5.15
N GLY A 328 -5.68 -27.66 -4.30
CA GLY A 328 -6.60 -28.74 -3.94
C GLY A 328 -7.66 -28.98 -5.02
N PRO A 329 -8.52 -30.01 -4.88
CA PRO A 329 -9.54 -30.35 -5.89
C PRO A 329 -10.50 -29.19 -6.20
N GLU A 330 -10.93 -28.46 -5.17
CA GLU A 330 -11.85 -27.34 -5.34
C GLU A 330 -11.15 -26.13 -5.99
N GLU A 331 -9.90 -25.84 -5.60
CA GLU A 331 -9.10 -24.74 -6.17
C GLU A 331 -8.78 -25.00 -7.65
N LYS A 332 -8.48 -26.26 -8.01
CA LYS A 332 -8.27 -26.70 -9.40
C LYS A 332 -9.53 -26.56 -10.24
N THR A 333 -10.69 -26.89 -9.67
CA THR A 333 -11.99 -26.71 -10.33
C THR A 333 -12.27 -25.22 -10.59
N ARG A 334 -12.10 -24.36 -9.57
CA ARG A 334 -12.26 -22.90 -9.71
C ARG A 334 -11.28 -22.31 -10.72
N ALA A 335 -10.02 -22.73 -10.73
CA ALA A 335 -9.02 -22.31 -11.71
C ALA A 335 -9.46 -22.63 -13.14
N SER A 336 -9.92 -23.85 -13.38
CA SER A 336 -10.41 -24.29 -14.69
C SER A 336 -11.64 -23.50 -15.15
N GLN A 337 -12.51 -23.09 -14.23
CA GLN A 337 -13.68 -22.27 -14.53
C GLN A 337 -13.31 -20.80 -14.79
N LEU A 338 -12.41 -20.25 -13.96
CA LEU A 338 -11.94 -18.88 -14.10
C LEU A 338 -11.28 -18.66 -15.46
N LEU A 339 -10.38 -19.56 -15.88
CA LEU A 339 -9.68 -19.44 -17.17
C LEU A 339 -10.62 -19.39 -18.37
N LYS A 340 -11.81 -20.02 -18.29
CA LYS A 340 -12.83 -19.94 -19.35
C LYS A 340 -13.49 -18.55 -19.46
N GLN A 341 -13.40 -17.74 -18.41
CA GLN A 341 -13.96 -16.38 -18.34
C GLN A 341 -12.91 -15.28 -18.60
N LEU A 342 -11.64 -15.65 -18.85
CA LEU A 342 -10.55 -14.72 -19.08
C LEU A 342 -10.15 -14.69 -20.56
N THR A 343 -9.70 -13.53 -21.03
CA THR A 343 -9.07 -13.43 -22.35
C THR A 343 -7.56 -13.55 -22.20
N ILE A 344 -6.98 -14.61 -22.75
CA ILE A 344 -5.52 -14.76 -22.82
C ILE A 344 -5.02 -13.92 -24.00
N VAL A 345 -4.07 -13.02 -23.72
CA VAL A 345 -3.40 -12.18 -24.73
C VAL A 345 -1.92 -12.55 -24.83
N PRO A 346 -1.25 -12.30 -25.97
CA PRO A 346 0.18 -12.54 -26.10
C PRO A 346 0.99 -11.71 -25.10
N ASP A 347 2.15 -12.22 -24.70
CA ASP A 347 3.14 -11.47 -23.93
C ASP A 347 3.64 -10.26 -24.74
N SER A 348 3.04 -9.10 -24.48
CA SER A 348 3.19 -7.89 -25.29
C SER A 348 3.56 -6.69 -24.41
N PRO A 349 4.72 -6.73 -23.71
CA PRO A 349 5.09 -5.66 -22.81
C PRO A 349 5.37 -4.35 -23.55
N SER A 350 4.96 -3.22 -22.95
CA SER A 350 5.25 -1.90 -23.48
C SER A 350 6.75 -1.63 -23.53
N ALA A 351 7.18 -0.86 -24.55
CA ALA A 351 8.59 -0.49 -24.72
C ALA A 351 9.13 0.22 -23.47
N ARG A 352 8.35 1.16 -22.89
CA ARG A 352 8.76 1.89 -21.68
C ARG A 352 9.01 0.97 -20.47
N MET A 353 8.23 -0.09 -20.32
CA MET A 353 8.48 -1.09 -19.28
C MET A 353 9.75 -1.89 -19.59
N MET A 354 9.93 -2.27 -20.84
CA MET A 354 11.08 -3.06 -21.28
C MET A 354 12.40 -2.31 -21.17
N ASP A 355 12.40 -0.99 -21.36
CA ASP A 355 13.58 -0.12 -21.25
C ASP A 355 14.11 0.02 -19.81
N LEU A 356 13.30 -0.29 -18.79
CA LEU A 356 13.77 -0.29 -17.40
C LEU A 356 14.84 -1.37 -17.17
N PRO A 357 15.86 -1.14 -16.32
CA PRO A 357 16.86 -2.15 -16.03
C PRO A 357 16.22 -3.36 -15.32
N THR A 358 16.57 -4.56 -15.75
CA THR A 358 16.19 -5.79 -15.05
C THR A 358 17.02 -5.90 -13.77
N THR A 359 16.34 -5.96 -12.62
CA THR A 359 16.98 -6.10 -11.29
C THR A 359 16.21 -7.13 -10.46
N ARG A 360 16.70 -7.49 -9.27
CA ARG A 360 15.95 -8.35 -8.33
C ARG A 360 14.55 -7.80 -8.02
N LYS A 361 14.42 -6.47 -7.89
CA LYS A 361 13.13 -5.79 -7.64
C LYS A 361 12.31 -5.58 -8.91
N LEU A 362 12.97 -5.45 -10.07
CA LEU A 362 12.37 -5.30 -11.40
C LEU A 362 12.58 -6.58 -12.23
N ALA A 363 12.14 -7.71 -11.69
CA ALA A 363 12.33 -9.01 -12.33
C ALA A 363 11.62 -9.07 -13.69
N MET A 364 12.26 -9.72 -14.67
CA MET A 364 11.79 -9.80 -16.06
C MET A 364 10.36 -10.34 -16.16
N LYS A 365 10.01 -11.36 -15.37
CA LYS A 365 8.65 -11.94 -15.36
C LYS A 365 7.59 -10.88 -15.04
N ASN A 366 7.83 -10.04 -14.04
CA ASN A 366 6.90 -8.99 -13.66
C ASN A 366 6.89 -7.86 -14.71
N LYS A 367 8.03 -7.56 -15.35
CA LYS A 367 8.06 -6.61 -16.47
C LYS A 367 7.14 -7.06 -17.62
N VAL A 368 7.11 -8.35 -17.93
CA VAL A 368 6.20 -8.91 -18.95
C VAL A 368 4.73 -8.69 -18.55
N VAL A 369 4.35 -9.06 -17.33
CA VAL A 369 2.95 -8.96 -16.86
C VAL A 369 2.48 -7.51 -16.80
N PHE A 370 3.21 -6.65 -16.09
CA PHE A 370 2.84 -5.26 -15.92
C PHE A 370 3.00 -4.46 -17.21
N GLY A 371 4.02 -4.77 -18.01
CA GLY A 371 4.20 -4.17 -19.33
C GLY A 371 3.07 -4.53 -20.29
N THR A 372 2.52 -5.73 -20.20
CA THR A 372 1.38 -6.14 -21.03
C THR A 372 0.13 -5.37 -20.61
N GLY A 373 -0.17 -5.29 -19.31
CA GLY A 373 -1.25 -4.41 -18.82
C GLY A 373 -1.08 -2.96 -19.29
N ASP A 374 0.15 -2.45 -19.24
CA ASP A 374 0.50 -1.12 -19.71
C ASP A 374 0.26 -0.93 -21.22
N HIS A 375 0.66 -1.90 -22.05
CA HIS A 375 0.44 -1.89 -23.50
C HIS A 375 -1.06 -1.84 -23.85
N TRP A 376 -1.86 -2.65 -23.16
CA TRP A 376 -3.32 -2.72 -23.35
C TRP A 376 -4.08 -1.57 -22.67
N ARG A 377 -3.37 -0.65 -21.99
CA ARG A 377 -3.95 0.42 -21.17
C ARG A 377 -4.95 -0.10 -20.14
N ALA A 378 -4.69 -1.31 -19.64
CA ALA A 378 -5.50 -1.98 -18.64
C ALA A 378 -4.79 -1.87 -17.28
N PRO A 379 -5.45 -1.35 -16.22
CA PRO A 379 -4.87 -1.38 -14.89
C PRO A 379 -4.55 -2.83 -14.49
N THR A 380 -3.35 -3.05 -13.94
CA THR A 380 -2.95 -4.37 -13.44
C THR A 380 -3.44 -4.55 -12.01
N LEU A 381 -4.31 -5.54 -11.79
CA LEU A 381 -4.76 -5.97 -10.46
C LEU A 381 -3.69 -6.90 -9.86
N THR A 382 -3.14 -6.54 -8.70
CA THR A 382 -1.96 -7.22 -8.13
C THR A 382 -1.83 -7.07 -6.61
N ALA A 383 -1.22 -8.05 -5.96
CA ALA A 383 -0.68 -7.95 -4.59
C ALA A 383 0.84 -7.68 -4.57
N ASN A 384 1.52 -7.70 -5.73
CA ASN A 384 2.97 -7.45 -5.84
C ASN A 384 3.28 -5.95 -5.84
N MET A 385 2.97 -5.30 -4.73
CA MET A 385 3.23 -3.88 -4.57
C MET A 385 4.72 -3.56 -4.47
N GLY A 386 5.57 -4.54 -4.18
CA GLY A 386 7.03 -4.40 -4.25
C GLY A 386 7.50 -4.02 -5.65
N PHE A 387 7.01 -4.74 -6.67
CA PHE A 387 7.33 -4.42 -8.07
C PHE A 387 6.74 -3.07 -8.50
N VAL A 388 5.48 -2.79 -8.15
CA VAL A 388 4.83 -1.51 -8.46
C VAL A 388 5.63 -0.32 -7.90
N ARG A 389 6.11 -0.43 -6.66
CA ARG A 389 6.96 0.58 -6.02
C ARG A 389 8.29 0.74 -6.74
N ALA A 390 8.97 -0.35 -7.08
CA ALA A 390 10.26 -0.30 -7.77
C ALA A 390 10.15 0.37 -9.16
N VAL A 391 9.05 0.10 -9.87
CA VAL A 391 8.77 0.74 -11.17
C VAL A 391 8.48 2.24 -10.98
N SER A 392 7.67 2.61 -9.97
CA SER A 392 7.39 4.01 -9.67
C SER A 392 8.65 4.80 -9.28
N GLN A 393 9.57 4.19 -8.53
CA GLN A 393 10.87 4.78 -8.19
C GLN A 393 11.76 5.02 -9.41
N SER A 394 11.51 4.30 -10.50
CA SER A 394 12.19 4.54 -11.79
C SER A 394 11.58 5.71 -12.58
N GLY A 395 10.65 6.47 -11.98
CA GLY A 395 9.98 7.61 -12.62
C GLY A 395 8.87 7.23 -13.61
N MET A 396 8.44 5.96 -13.64
CA MET A 396 7.43 5.46 -14.57
C MET A 396 6.22 4.89 -13.80
N PRO A 397 5.19 5.70 -13.46
CA PRO A 397 4.02 5.17 -12.79
C PRO A 397 3.19 4.28 -13.72
N LEU A 398 2.64 3.21 -13.14
CA LEU A 398 1.74 2.27 -13.80
C LEU A 398 0.31 2.45 -13.29
N MET A 399 -0.66 2.11 -14.13
CA MET A 399 -2.04 1.94 -13.68
C MET A 399 -2.16 0.59 -12.98
N THR A 400 -2.38 0.60 -11.68
CA THR A 400 -2.50 -0.62 -10.88
C THR A 400 -3.66 -0.53 -9.90
N ILE A 401 -4.24 -1.68 -9.58
CA ILE A 401 -5.22 -1.85 -8.51
C ILE A 401 -4.60 -2.83 -7.53
N GLU A 402 -4.44 -2.40 -6.29
CA GLU A 402 -3.88 -3.24 -5.23
C GLU A 402 -4.97 -4.20 -4.71
N HIS A 403 -4.57 -5.42 -4.40
CA HIS A 403 -5.36 -6.31 -3.55
C HIS A 403 -4.50 -6.97 -2.48
N ARG A 404 -5.14 -7.44 -1.41
CA ARG A 404 -4.46 -8.21 -0.35
C ARG A 404 -4.00 -9.58 -0.86
N PRO A 405 -2.84 -10.09 -0.39
CA PRO A 405 -2.36 -11.40 -0.79
C PRO A 405 -3.25 -12.52 -0.24
N ARG A 406 -3.33 -13.61 -0.99
CA ARG A 406 -4.02 -14.86 -0.63
C ARG A 406 -3.19 -16.05 -1.10
N ALA A 407 -3.17 -17.11 -0.31
CA ALA A 407 -2.47 -18.36 -0.59
C ALA A 407 -3.46 -19.45 -1.00
N LEU A 408 -3.02 -20.38 -1.83
CA LEU A 408 -3.72 -21.64 -1.98
C LEU A 408 -3.53 -22.46 -0.71
N ILE A 409 -4.61 -23.08 -0.22
CA ILE A 409 -4.57 -23.88 1.01
C ILE A 409 -4.63 -25.36 0.72
N GLY A 410 -5.04 -25.74 -0.50
CA GLY A 410 -5.06 -27.12 -0.97
C GLY A 410 -6.00 -28.06 -0.22
N LEU A 411 -6.96 -27.51 0.53
CA LEU A 411 -7.95 -28.27 1.30
C LEU A 411 -9.03 -28.88 0.41
#